data_AF-A0A357EIN4-F1
#
_entry.id   AF-A0A357EIN4-F1
#
_cell.length_a   1.000
_cell.length_b   1.000
_cell.length_c   1.000
_cell.angle_alpha   90.00
_cell.angle_beta   90.00
_cell.angle_gamma   90.00
#
_symmetry.space_group_name_H-M   'P 1'
#
loop_
_entity.id
_entity.type
_entity.pdbx_description
1 polymer ?
#
loop_
_entity_poly.entity_id
_entity_poly.type
_entity_poly.pdbx_seq_one_letter_code
_entity_poly.pdbx_strand_id
1 'polypeptide(L)'
;VRLKVSAVSHLLTHDHAALQATFQLAARGTKAEGARLEVIPVPADAWCPQCQRDVSVTPAHEVCPACGEPVVAGSTEPEVVLHELVVQG
;
A
#
# COMPACT_ATOMS: atom_id res chain seq x y z
N VAL A 1 13.09 3.23 5.34
CA VAL A 1 12.33 3.34 4.07
C VAL A 1 10.86 3.35 4.42
N ARG A 2 10.17 4.46 4.16
CA ARG A 2 8.74 4.60 4.42
C ARG A 2 7.99 4.53 3.10
N LEU A 3 7.04 3.62 2.99
CA LEU A 3 6.17 3.47 1.82
C LEU A 3 4.75 3.85 2.20
N LYS A 4 4.12 4.72 1.41
CA LYS A 4 2.66 4.87 1.41
C LYS A 4 2.07 3.81 0.51
N VAL A 5 1.11 3.07 1.02
CA VAL A 5 0.49 1.93 0.32
C VAL A 5 -1.01 2.13 0.28
N SER A 6 -1.56 2.10 -0.92
CA SER A 6 -2.98 2.26 -1.20
C SER A 6 -3.82 1.21 -0.46
N ALA A 7 -4.99 1.62 0.06
CA ALA A 7 -5.92 0.75 0.77
C ALA A 7 -6.44 -0.43 -0.07
N VAL A 8 -6.35 -0.37 -1.40
CA VAL A 8 -6.73 -1.46 -2.31
C VAL A 8 -5.53 -2.32 -2.74
N SER A 9 -4.36 -2.09 -2.15
CA SER A 9 -3.15 -2.83 -2.49
C SER A 9 -3.14 -4.22 -1.88
N HIS A 10 -2.82 -5.23 -2.69
CA HIS A 10 -2.57 -6.59 -2.20
C HIS A 10 -1.34 -6.65 -1.26
N LEU A 11 -0.48 -5.63 -1.24
CA LEU A 11 0.64 -5.59 -0.31
C LEU A 11 0.18 -5.55 1.16
N LEU A 12 -1.01 -4.99 1.44
CA LEU A 12 -1.57 -4.89 2.78
C LEU A 12 -2.14 -6.22 3.32
N THR A 13 -2.31 -7.24 2.46
CA THR A 13 -2.78 -8.58 2.89
C THR A 13 -1.66 -9.44 3.47
N HIS A 14 -0.40 -9.02 3.33
CA HIS A 14 0.75 -9.74 3.84
C HIS A 14 1.10 -9.30 5.26
N ASP A 15 1.67 -10.22 6.04
CA ASP A 15 2.13 -9.88 7.37
C ASP A 15 3.36 -8.95 7.34
N HIS A 16 3.40 -8.01 8.28
CA HIS A 16 4.48 -7.02 8.36
C HIS A 16 5.87 -7.66 8.50
N ALA A 17 5.97 -8.82 9.16
CA ALA A 17 7.25 -9.49 9.38
C ALA A 17 7.81 -10.07 8.07
N ALA A 18 6.96 -10.66 7.23
CA ALA A 18 7.31 -11.18 5.92
C ALA A 18 7.72 -10.07 4.96
N LEU A 19 7.00 -8.94 4.96
CA LEU A 19 7.38 -7.75 4.19
C LEU A 19 8.74 -7.21 4.64
N GLN A 20 8.96 -7.08 5.95
CA GLN A 20 10.22 -6.63 6.53
C GLN A 20 11.37 -7.59 6.20
N ALA A 21 11.16 -8.91 6.30
CA ALA A 21 12.18 -9.92 6.00
C ALA A 21 12.55 -9.93 4.51
N THR A 22 11.55 -9.85 3.63
CA THR A 22 11.74 -9.77 2.18
C THR A 22 12.52 -8.51 1.80
N PHE A 23 12.15 -7.36 2.40
CA PHE A 23 12.89 -6.12 2.23
C PHE A 23 14.34 -6.24 2.70
N GLN A 24 14.60 -6.83 3.88
CA GLN A 24 15.96 -7.03 4.37
C GLN A 24 16.78 -7.89 3.40
N LEU A 25 16.19 -8.95 2.83
CA LEU A 25 16.88 -9.79 1.86
C LEU A 25 17.26 -9.00 0.61
N ALA A 26 16.35 -8.21 0.06
CA ALA A 26 16.57 -7.39 -1.12
C ALA A 26 17.57 -6.24 -0.88
N ALA A 27 17.66 -5.74 0.35
CA ALA A 27 18.52 -4.61 0.70
C ALA A 27 19.99 -4.99 0.91
N ARG A 28 20.33 -6.29 1.04
CA ARG A 28 21.72 -6.75 1.28
C ARG A 28 22.66 -6.30 0.16
N GLY A 29 23.82 -5.76 0.52
CA GLY A 29 24.81 -5.24 -0.41
C GLY A 29 24.41 -3.93 -1.10
N THR A 30 23.34 -3.27 -0.66
CA THR A 30 22.90 -1.97 -1.16
C THR A 30 23.07 -0.88 -0.09
N LYS A 31 22.91 0.39 -0.46
CA LYS A 31 22.87 1.51 0.51
C LYS A 31 21.69 1.43 1.49
N ALA A 32 20.70 0.58 1.22
CA ALA A 32 19.56 0.36 2.10
C ALA A 32 19.80 -0.79 3.09
N GLU A 33 20.97 -1.44 3.06
CA GLU A 33 21.29 -2.49 4.03
C GLU A 33 21.16 -1.97 5.47
N GLY A 34 20.45 -2.73 6.32
CA GLY A 34 20.14 -2.33 7.69
C GLY A 34 19.01 -1.31 7.84
N ALA A 35 18.48 -0.73 6.75
CA ALA A 35 17.31 0.15 6.83
C ALA A 35 16.07 -0.64 7.27
N ARG A 36 15.15 -0.01 8.02
CA ARG A 36 13.84 -0.60 8.34
C ARG A 36 12.80 -0.22 7.29
N LEU A 37 11.89 -1.13 6.98
CA LEU A 37 10.72 -0.86 6.15
C LEU A 37 9.56 -0.45 7.06
N GLU A 38 8.90 0.65 6.72
CA GLU A 38 7.68 1.09 7.37
C GLU A 38 6.60 1.22 6.28
N VAL A 39 5.49 0.53 6.46
CA VAL A 39 4.33 0.57 5.57
C VAL A 39 3.28 1.47 6.20
N ILE A 40 2.84 2.48 5.46
CA ILE A 40 1.83 3.46 5.88
C ILE A 40 0.63 3.28 4.96
N PRO A 41 -0.41 2.55 5.41
CA PRO A 41 -1.65 2.42 4.66
C PRO A 41 -2.32 3.79 4.49
N VAL A 42 -2.77 4.12 3.28
CA VAL A 42 -3.48 5.37 2.97
C VAL A 42 -4.81 5.08 2.28
N PRO A 43 -5.85 5.91 2.48
CA PRO A 43 -7.08 5.82 1.69
C PRO A 43 -6.79 5.85 0.19
N ALA A 44 -7.69 5.26 -0.58
CA ALA A 44 -7.55 5.16 -2.03
C ALA A 44 -8.85 5.54 -2.72
N ASP A 45 -8.73 6.26 -3.84
CA ASP A 45 -9.83 6.40 -4.78
C ASP A 45 -9.98 5.12 -5.61
N ALA A 46 -11.21 4.65 -5.71
CA ALA A 46 -11.55 3.39 -6.34
C ALA A 46 -12.88 3.51 -7.09
N TRP A 47 -13.10 2.62 -8.04
CA TRP A 47 -14.36 2.52 -8.77
C TRP A 47 -15.17 1.34 -8.26
N CYS A 48 -16.46 1.54 -7.98
CA CYS A 48 -17.36 0.44 -7.66
C CYS A 48 -18.10 -0.04 -8.93
N PRO A 49 -17.89 -1.29 -9.39
CA PRO A 49 -18.59 -1.82 -10.57
C PRO A 49 -20.11 -1.93 -10.36
N GLN A 50 -20.55 -2.21 -9.13
CA GLN A 50 -21.96 -2.39 -8.79
C GLN A 50 -22.71 -1.05 -8.70
N CYS A 51 -22.12 -0.04 -8.08
CA CYS A 51 -22.73 1.29 -7.94
C CYS A 51 -22.45 2.21 -9.13
N GLN A 52 -21.52 1.84 -10.02
CA GLN A 52 -21.07 2.63 -11.16
C GLN A 52 -20.67 4.06 -10.78
N ARG A 53 -19.85 4.19 -9.74
CA ARG A 53 -19.36 5.48 -9.25
C ARG A 53 -17.98 5.34 -8.61
N ASP A 54 -17.26 6.45 -8.56
CA ASP A 54 -16.05 6.60 -7.75
C ASP A 54 -16.42 6.59 -6.26
N VAL A 55 -15.59 5.94 -5.47
CA VAL A 55 -15.69 5.81 -4.02
C VAL A 55 -14.29 5.92 -3.41
N SER A 56 -14.23 6.43 -2.19
CA SER A 56 -12.99 6.39 -1.40
C SER A 56 -13.07 5.22 -0.43
N VAL A 57 -12.02 4.40 -0.38
CA VAL A 57 -11.90 3.26 0.52
C VAL A 57 -10.75 3.45 1.48
N THR A 58 -10.84 2.82 2.64
CA THR A 58 -9.85 2.95 3.72
C THR A 58 -9.22 1.59 4.01
N PRO A 59 -8.03 1.54 4.62
CA PRO A 59 -7.40 0.27 4.99
C PRO A 59 -8.25 -0.60 5.93
N ALA A 60 -9.21 -0.02 6.66
CA ALA A 60 -10.13 -0.77 7.53
C ALA A 60 -11.37 -1.30 6.77
N HIS A 61 -11.66 -0.74 5.59
CA HIS A 61 -12.85 -1.05 4.79
C HIS A 61 -12.48 -0.96 3.31
N GLU A 62 -11.99 -2.07 2.77
CA GLU A 62 -11.47 -2.21 1.40
C GLU A 62 -12.57 -2.47 0.36
N VAL A 63 -13.84 -2.26 0.72
CA VAL A 63 -15.02 -2.50 -0.11
C VAL A 63 -15.84 -1.22 -0.27
N CYS A 64 -16.78 -1.21 -1.22
CA CYS A 64 -17.62 -0.06 -1.47
C CYS A 64 -18.42 0.31 -0.21
N PRO A 65 -18.32 1.54 0.32
CA PRO A 65 -19.01 1.93 1.55
C PRO A 65 -20.54 2.02 1.41
N ALA A 66 -21.07 1.99 0.18
CA ALA A 66 -22.51 2.05 -0.06
C ALA A 66 -23.18 0.68 -0.25
N CYS A 67 -22.49 -0.28 -0.88
CA CYS A 67 -23.08 -1.60 -1.18
C CYS A 67 -22.32 -2.78 -0.59
N GLY A 68 -21.10 -2.58 -0.07
CA GLY A 68 -20.26 -3.65 0.46
C GLY A 68 -19.56 -4.52 -0.58
N GLU A 69 -19.80 -4.29 -1.88
CA GLU A 69 -19.17 -5.06 -2.96
C GLU A 69 -17.70 -4.64 -3.18
N PRO A 70 -16.86 -5.55 -3.73
CA PRO A 70 -15.49 -5.24 -4.10
C PRO A 70 -15.38 -4.03 -5.04
N VAL A 71 -14.31 -3.26 -4.85
CA VAL A 71 -13.96 -2.12 -5.69
C VAL A 71 -12.75 -2.45 -6.57
N VAL A 72 -12.53 -1.66 -7.61
CA VAL A 72 -11.31 -1.72 -8.42
C VAL A 72 -10.51 -0.44 -8.22
N ALA A 73 -9.19 -0.54 -8.21
CA ALA A 73 -8.31 0.62 -8.05
C ALA A 73 -8.59 1.67 -9.13
N GLY A 74 -8.59 2.95 -8.74
CA GLY A 74 -8.59 4.06 -9.68
C GLY A 74 -7.38 3.98 -10.61
N SER A 75 -7.54 4.33 -11.88
CA SER A 75 -6.50 4.12 -12.91
C SER A 75 -5.34 5.13 -12.85
N THR A 76 -5.44 6.17 -12.01
CA THR A 76 -4.52 7.32 -12.03
C THR A 76 -3.56 7.38 -10.85
N GLU A 77 -3.84 6.69 -9.74
CA GLU A 77 -3.01 6.79 -8.54
C GLU A 77 -2.08 5.58 -8.39
N PRO A 78 -0.79 5.80 -8.06
CA PRO A 78 0.14 4.72 -7.81
C PRO A 78 -0.24 3.94 -6.55
N GLU A 79 -0.22 2.61 -6.65
CA GLU A 79 -0.52 1.71 -5.53
C GLU A 79 0.49 1.84 -4.37
N VAL A 80 1.77 2.08 -4.69
CA VAL A 80 2.86 2.21 -3.72
C VAL A 80 3.72 3.41 -4.05
N VAL A 81 3.95 4.28 -3.06
CA VAL A 81 4.78 5.48 -3.19
C VAL A 81 5.87 5.48 -2.13
N LEU A 82 7.12 5.74 -2.54
CA LEU A 82 8.19 6.04 -1.61
C LEU A 82 7.89 7.37 -0.91
N HIS A 83 7.56 7.32 0.37
CA HIS A 83 7.28 8.50 1.16
C HIS A 83 8.58 9.14 1.68
N GLU A 84 9.49 8.31 2.20
CA GLU A 84 10.74 8.79 2.77
C GLU A 84 11.85 7.74 2.67
N LEU A 85 13.05 8.22 2.37
CA LEU A 85 14.28 7.45 2.39
C LEU A 85 15.32 8.16 3.27
N VAL A 86 15.72 7.51 4.36
CA VAL A 86 16.83 7.95 5.20
C VAL A 86 18.05 7.12 4.82
N VAL A 87 19.15 7.79 4.46
CA VAL A 87 20.43 7.16 4.11
C VAL A 87 21.45 7.55 5.18
N GLN A 88 22.11 6.56 5.77
CA GLN A 88 23.28 6.83 6.63
C GLN A 88 24.50 6.94 5.74
N GLY A 89 25.19 8.09 5.82
CA GLY A 89 26.37 8.41 5.03
C GLY A 89 27.62 7.70 5.52
#